data_AF-A0A379AIQ1-F1
#
_entry.id   AF-A0A379AIQ1-F1
#
_cell.length_a   1.000
_cell.length_b   1.000
_cell.length_c   1.000
_cell.angle_alpha   90.00
_cell.angle_beta   90.00
_cell.angle_gamma   90.00
#
_symmetry.space_group_name_H-M   'P 1'
#
loop_
_entity.id
_entity.type
_entity.pdbx_description
1 polymer ?
#
loop_
_entity_poly.entity_id
_entity_poly.type
_entity_poly.pdbx_seq_one_letter_code
_entity_poly.pdbx_strand_id
1 'polypeptide(L)' 'MEVVTTPVSSLHGVAWVLAGAWQTADGERLTAQQGAWWVDEETQLSPCDTDARLLFTRLNRVP' A
#
# COMPACT_ATOMS: atom_id res chain seq x y z
N MET A 1 -9.49 -2.21 -7.36
CA MET A 1 -8.63 -3.11 -6.56
C MET A 1 -7.77 -3.93 -7.50
N GLU A 2 -6.47 -3.94 -7.26
CA GLU A 2 -5.46 -4.57 -8.11
C GLU A 2 -4.34 -5.18 -7.25
N VAL A 3 -3.62 -6.16 -7.78
CA VAL A 3 -2.40 -6.68 -7.15
C VAL A 3 -1.20 -6.04 -7.83
N VAL A 4 -0.38 -5.35 -7.05
CA VAL A 4 0.79 -4.61 -7.53
C VAL A 4 2.08 -5.18 -6.95
N THR A 5 3.17 -5.04 -7.71
CA THR A 5 4.53 -5.44 -7.34
C THR A 5 5.55 -4.31 -7.51
N THR A 6 5.06 -3.09 -7.78
CA THR A 6 5.83 -1.87 -7.95
C THR A 6 5.32 -0.80 -6.99
N PRO A 7 6.10 0.25 -6.69
CA PRO A 7 5.62 1.34 -5.85
C PRO A 7 4.27 1.90 -6.31
N VAL A 8 3.40 2.22 -5.35
CA VAL A 8 2.10 2.87 -5.59
C VAL A 8 1.94 4.08 -4.69
N SER A 9 1.18 5.08 -5.16
CA SER A 9 0.79 6.24 -4.36
C SER A 9 -0.66 6.65 -4.59
N SER A 10 -1.26 7.22 -3.54
CA SER A 10 -2.56 7.89 -3.60
C SER A 10 -2.82 8.74 -2.37
N LEU A 11 -3.64 9.77 -2.53
CA LEU A 11 -4.18 10.57 -1.43
C LEU A 11 -5.13 9.80 -0.48
N HIS A 12 -5.83 8.79 -0.99
CA HIS A 12 -6.69 7.91 -0.20
C HIS A 12 -6.58 6.49 -0.72
N GLY A 13 -6.43 5.53 0.17
CA GLY A 13 -6.26 4.16 -0.24
C GLY A 13 -6.43 3.15 0.88
N VAL A 14 -6.57 1.90 0.46
CA VAL A 14 -6.45 0.73 1.33
C VAL A 14 -5.44 -0.21 0.69
N ALA A 15 -4.58 -0.77 1.52
CA ALA A 15 -3.54 -1.70 1.13
C ALA A 15 -3.53 -2.92 2.06
N TRP A 16 -3.29 -4.09 1.49
CA TRP A 16 -3.12 -5.34 2.23
C TRP A 16 -1.95 -6.14 1.67
N VAL A 17 -0.99 -6.49 2.51
CA VAL A 17 0.22 -7.21 2.08
C VAL A 17 -0.10 -8.69 1.91
N LEU A 18 0.02 -9.17 0.67
CA LEU A 18 -0.18 -10.58 0.33
C LEU A 18 1.11 -11.39 0.53
N ALA A 19 2.27 -10.80 0.21
CA ALA A 19 3.58 -11.44 0.32
C ALA A 19 4.70 -10.39 0.45
N GLY A 20 5.85 -10.80 0.98
CA GLY A 20 7.01 -9.95 1.23
C GLY A 20 6.74 -8.86 2.27
N ALA A 21 7.52 -7.78 2.22
CA ALA A 21 7.27 -6.57 2.97
C ALA A 21 7.16 -5.33 2.08
N TRP A 22 6.42 -4.35 2.58
CA TRP A 22 6.24 -3.04 1.98
C TRP A 22 6.57 -1.98 3.01
N GLN A 23 7.02 -0.82 2.55
CA GLN A 23 7.33 0.32 3.40
C GLN A 23 6.59 1.56 2.94
N THR A 24 6.10 2.32 3.90
CA THR A 24 5.61 3.69 3.71
C THR A 24 6.78 4.67 3.57
N ALA A 25 6.49 5.91 3.16
CA ALA A 25 7.50 6.94 2.98
C ALA A 25 8.19 7.39 4.30
N ASP A 26 7.50 7.27 5.43
CA ASP A 26 8.03 7.53 6.78
C ASP A 26 8.82 6.33 7.35
N GLY A 27 8.92 5.23 6.60
CA GLY A 27 9.70 4.05 6.94
C GLY A 27 8.97 3.01 7.79
N GLU A 28 7.67 3.18 8.05
CA GLU A 28 6.86 2.11 8.62
C GLU A 28 6.87 0.90 7.68
N ARG A 29 7.10 -0.30 8.24
CA ARG A 29 7.16 -1.54 7.48
C ARG A 29 5.93 -2.39 7.74
N LEU A 30 5.23 -2.72 6.66
CA LEU A 30 4.12 -3.67 6.64
C LEU A 30 4.62 -5.01 6.11
N THR A 31 4.26 -6.09 6.79
CA THR A 31 4.58 -7.48 6.42
C THR A 31 3.31 -8.23 6.04
N ALA A 32 3.47 -9.45 5.51
CA ALA A 32 2.34 -10.28 5.06
C ALA A 32 1.21 -10.37 6.10
N GLN A 33 -0.03 -10.27 5.63
CA GLN A 33 -1.25 -10.26 6.44
C GLN A 33 -1.44 -9.01 7.31
N GLN A 34 -0.68 -7.94 7.05
CA GLN A 34 -0.96 -6.61 7.59
C GLN A 34 -1.57 -5.72 6.51
N GLY A 35 -2.33 -4.72 6.96
CA GLY A 35 -2.95 -3.74 6.09
C GLY A 35 -2.86 -2.34 6.66
N ALA A 36 -2.98 -1.37 5.77
CA ALA A 36 -3.03 0.04 6.08
C ALA A 36 -4.15 0.69 5.28
N TRP A 37 -4.74 1.74 5.84
CA TRP A 37 -5.68 2.61 5.15
C TRP A 37 -5.38 4.04 5.53
N TRP A 38 -5.66 4.96 4.61
CA TRP A 38 -5.35 6.37 4.79
C TRP A 38 -6.36 7.24 4.05
N VAL A 39 -6.57 8.44 4.57
CA VAL A 39 -7.50 9.45 4.05
C VAL A 39 -6.89 10.82 4.26
N ASP A 40 -7.08 11.72 3.30
CA ASP A 40 -6.51 13.08 3.26
C ASP A 40 -4.99 13.15 3.45
N GLU A 41 -4.26 12.11 3.05
CA GLU A 41 -2.82 12.03 3.22
C GLU A 41 -2.19 11.35 1.99
N GLU A 42 -1.22 12.01 1.34
CA GLU A 42 -0.52 11.39 0.22
C GLU A 42 0.42 10.30 0.76
N THR A 43 0.03 9.05 0.58
CA THR A 43 0.81 7.89 1.05
C THR A 43 1.40 7.15 -0.15
N GLN A 44 2.70 6.89 -0.08
CA GLN A 44 3.41 6.01 -1.00
C GLN A 44 3.79 4.71 -0.28
N LEU A 45 3.54 3.58 -0.93
CA LEU A 45 4.01 2.26 -0.50
C LEU A 45 5.00 1.72 -1.53
N SER A 46 6.17 1.27 -1.06
CA SER A 46 7.23 0.69 -1.90
C SER A 46 7.53 -0.74 -1.46
N PRO A 47 7.73 -1.69 -2.39
CA PRO A 47 8.13 -3.05 -2.03
C PRO A 47 9.56 -3.05 -1.46
N CYS A 48 9.79 -3.82 -0.39
CA CYS A 48 11.12 -4.03 0.19
C CYS A 48 11.85 -5.24 -0.40
N ASP A 49 11.09 -6.21 -0.91
CA ASP A 49 11.56 -7.52 -1.36
C ASP A 49 11.11 -7.78 -2.81
N THR A 50 11.81 -8.66 -3.54
CA THR A 50 11.49 -8.95 -4.96
C THR A 50 10.22 -9.77 -5.15
N ASP A 51 9.76 -10.48 -4.12
CA ASP A 51 8.54 -11.26 -4.10
C ASP A 51 7.34 -10.49 -3.51
N ALA A 52 7.53 -9.22 -3.17
CA ALA A 52 6.53 -8.40 -2.52
C ALA A 52 5.29 -8.20 -3.39
N ARG A 53 4.11 -8.50 -2.82
CA ARG A 53 2.80 -8.37 -3.48
C ARG A 53 1.83 -7.64 -2.58
N LEU A 54 1.20 -6.60 -3.11
CA LEU A 54 0.23 -5.78 -2.38
C LEU A 54 -1.11 -5.83 -3.09
N LEU A 55 -2.18 -6.09 -2.34
CA LEU A 55 -3.53 -5.79 -2.79
C LEU A 55 -3.80 -4.32 -2.51
N PHE A 56 -4.00 -3.53 -3.55
CA PHE A 56 -4.16 -2.08 -3.46
C PHE A 56 -5.49 -1.63 -4.06
N THR A 57 -6.13 -0.65 -3.42
CA THR A 57 -7.24 0.08 -4.01
C THR A 57 -7.17 1.55 -3.63
N ARG A 58 -7.19 2.42 -4.66
CA ARG A 58 -7.41 3.84 -4.46
C ARG A 58 -8.86 4.06 -4.04
N LEU A 59 -9.06 4.89 -3.02
CA LEU A 59 -10.38 5.35 -2.62
C LEU A 59 -10.66 6.70 -3.28
N ASN A 60 -11.88 6.90 -3.74
CA ASN A 60 -12.36 8.20 -4.20
C ASN A 60 -13.39 8.70 -3.19
N ARG A 61 -13.34 10.00 -2.85
CA ARG A 61 -14.42 10.62 -2.10
C ARG A 61 -15.68 10.65 -2.96
N VAL A 62 -16.79 10.25 -2.36
CA VAL A 62 -18.11 10.51 -2.94
C VAL A 62 -18.53 11.90 -2.47
N PRO A 63 -18.92 12.82 -3.38
CA PRO A 63 -19.41 14.15 -3.05
C PRO A 63 -20.66 14.14 -2.16
#